data_AF-A0A521Q159-F1
#
_entry.id   AF-A0A521Q159-F1
#
_cell.length_a   1.000
_cell.length_b   1.000
_cell.length_c   1.000
_cell.angle_alpha   90.00
_cell.angle_beta   90.00
_cell.angle_gamma   90.00
#
_symmetry.space_group_name_H-M   'P 1'
#
loop_
_entity.id
_entity.type
_entity.pdbx_description
1 polymer ?
#
loop_
_entity_poly.entity_id
_entity_poly.type
_entity_poly.pdbx_seq_one_letter_code
_entity_poly.pdbx_strand_id
1 'polypeptide(L)'
;MYPFELPIHLLGAGLAVIGAFLAIRLIALTGKTSVWLLFTIAILLLAVKRILDAAVHFFGWEGIPYEILADVIPTVAIAFLLAGVIFIRTLFVERKQARAKLEKQLDELQRFQKVAVGRELRLKELSDELAALRPQPGAGVGVAARGSPLAG
;
A
#
# COMPACT_ATOMS: atom_id res chain seq x y z
N MET A 1 27.56 41.09 19.71
CA MET A 1 27.69 39.79 19.03
C MET A 1 27.52 38.71 20.09
N TYR A 2 26.30 38.17 20.24
CA TYR A 2 26.01 37.21 21.31
C TYR A 2 26.46 35.81 20.86
N PRO A 3 27.24 35.06 21.66
CA PRO A 3 27.82 33.78 21.24
C PRO A 3 26.78 32.66 21.06
N PHE A 4 25.50 32.93 21.33
CA PHE A 4 24.42 31.93 21.38
C PHE A 4 23.55 31.85 20.12
N GLU A 5 23.69 32.76 19.16
CA GLU A 5 22.85 32.74 17.95
C GLU A 5 23.30 31.66 16.93
N LEU A 6 24.61 31.50 16.74
CA LEU A 6 25.21 30.48 15.89
C LEU A 6 24.72 29.04 16.18
N PRO A 7 24.73 28.55 17.43
CA PRO A 7 24.28 27.19 17.72
C PRO A 7 22.78 27.00 17.45
N ILE A 8 21.94 28.04 17.62
CA ILE A 8 20.50 27.94 17.34
C ILE A 8 20.24 27.80 15.84
N HIS A 9 20.97 28.55 15.01
CA HIS A 9 20.86 28.44 13.55
C HIS A 9 21.36 27.08 13.03
N LEU A 10 22.48 26.59 13.56
CA LEU A 10 23.03 25.27 13.22
C LEU A 10 22.09 24.13 13.61
N LEU A 11 21.49 24.19 14.80
CA LEU A 11 20.56 23.20 15.28
C LEU A 11 19.28 23.17 14.43
N GLY A 12 18.77 24.35 14.06
CA GLY A 12 17.64 24.47 13.13
C GLY A 12 17.94 23.91 11.74
N ALA A 13 19.13 24.19 11.19
CA ALA A 13 19.56 23.65 9.91
C ALA A 13 19.70 22.12 9.95
N GLY A 14 20.28 21.57 11.03
CA GLY A 14 20.39 20.13 11.25
C GLY A 14 19.02 19.44 11.29
N LEU A 15 18.06 20.01 12.02
CA LEU A 15 16.68 19.49 12.05
C LEU A 15 16.03 19.49 10.66
N ALA A 16 16.24 20.55 9.87
CA ALA A 16 15.69 20.65 8.52
C ALA A 16 16.26 19.58 7.57
N VAL A 17 17.57 19.31 7.66
CA VAL A 17 18.23 18.26 6.86
C VAL A 17 17.71 16.87 7.25
N ILE A 18 17.58 16.58 8.54
CA ILE A 18 17.01 15.32 9.03
C ILE A 18 15.56 15.16 8.56
N GLY A 19 14.76 16.23 8.65
CA GLY A 19 13.39 16.27 8.15
C GLY A 19 13.29 16.00 6.64
N ALA A 20 14.17 16.61 5.84
CA ALA A 20 14.25 16.38 4.40
C ALA A 20 14.63 14.93 4.08
N PHE A 21 15.62 14.38 4.78
CA PHE A 21 16.06 13.00 4.59
C PHE A 21 14.96 11.98 4.96
N LEU A 22 14.27 12.20 6.08
CA LEU A 22 13.10 11.41 6.46
C LEU A 22 12.02 11.49 5.38
N ALA A 23 11.70 12.69 4.90
CA ALA A 23 10.69 12.87 3.86
C ALA A 23 11.04 12.08 2.57
N ILE A 24 12.29 12.15 2.11
CA ILE A 24 12.75 11.39 0.94
C ILE A 24 12.65 9.89 1.20
N ARG A 25 13.05 9.41 2.38
CA ARG A 25 13.02 7.99 2.71
C ARG A 25 11.60 7.43 2.77
N LEU A 26 10.64 8.22 3.22
CA LEU A 26 9.24 7.80 3.29
C LEU A 26 8.52 7.78 1.92
N ILE A 27 9.00 8.52 0.90
CA ILE A 27 8.55 8.37 -0.50
C ILE A 27 8.68 6.93 -0.96
N ALA A 28 9.84 6.32 -0.70
CA ALA A 28 10.14 4.97 -1.13
C ALA A 28 9.26 3.90 -0.45
N LEU A 29 8.71 4.18 0.74
CA LEU A 29 7.95 3.22 1.54
C LEU A 29 6.43 3.23 1.26
N THR A 30 5.87 4.34 0.82
CA THR A 30 4.41 4.52 0.76
C THR A 30 3.80 4.44 -0.63
N GLY A 31 4.59 4.66 -1.70
CA GLY A 31 4.17 4.48 -3.09
C GLY A 31 3.15 5.52 -3.62
N LYS A 32 2.74 6.48 -2.79
CA LYS A 32 1.89 7.62 -3.17
C LYS A 32 2.72 8.91 -3.09
N THR A 33 3.22 9.35 -4.24
CA THR A 33 4.18 10.47 -4.40
C THR A 33 3.63 11.84 -4.03
N SER A 34 2.31 12.06 -4.11
CA SER A 34 1.71 13.39 -3.95
C SER A 34 1.84 13.98 -2.53
N VAL A 35 1.71 13.17 -1.49
CA VAL A 35 1.80 13.65 -0.09
C VAL A 35 3.23 14.04 0.27
N TRP A 36 4.19 13.30 -0.27
CA TRP A 36 5.59 13.60 -0.08
C TRP A 36 6.05 14.81 -0.86
N LEU A 37 5.52 15.02 -2.07
CA LEU A 37 5.75 16.25 -2.83
C LEU A 37 5.34 17.49 -2.03
N LEU A 38 4.16 17.46 -1.38
CA LEU A 38 3.71 18.55 -0.50
C LEU A 38 4.68 18.81 0.64
N PHE A 39 5.21 17.76 1.28
CA PHE A 39 6.20 17.88 2.35
C PHE A 39 7.54 18.42 1.85
N THR A 40 8.04 17.93 0.71
CA THR A 40 9.28 18.41 0.10
C THR A 40 9.17 19.88 -0.27
N ILE A 41 8.04 20.31 -0.84
CA ILE A 41 7.78 21.71 -1.16
C ILE A 41 7.74 22.56 0.11
N ALA A 42 7.07 22.12 1.17
CA ALA A 42 7.02 22.84 2.44
C ALA A 42 8.41 23.01 3.08
N ILE A 43 9.21 21.93 3.08
CA ILE A 43 10.59 21.95 3.59
C ILE A 43 11.48 22.85 2.73
N LEU A 44 11.33 22.80 1.41
CA LEU A 44 12.06 23.67 0.48
C LEU A 44 11.74 25.14 0.75
N LEU A 45 10.46 25.50 0.94
CA LEU A 45 10.06 26.86 1.31
C LEU A 45 10.72 27.32 2.62
N LEU A 46 10.74 26.45 3.65
CA LEU A 46 11.39 26.77 4.92
C LEU A 46 12.91 26.95 4.78
N ALA A 47 13.56 26.13 3.95
CA ALA A 47 14.98 26.25 3.66
C ALA A 47 15.29 27.56 2.92
N VAL A 48 14.49 27.92 1.91
CA VAL A 48 14.60 29.19 1.19
C VAL A 48 14.45 30.36 2.15
N LYS A 49 13.43 30.36 3.01
CA LYS A 49 13.28 31.39 4.07
C LYS A 49 14.55 31.50 4.93
N ARG A 50 15.08 30.37 5.40
CA ARG A 50 16.29 30.34 6.24
C ARG A 50 17.49 30.97 5.55
N ILE A 51 17.66 30.72 4.25
CA ILE A 51 18.73 31.31 3.44
C ILE A 51 18.51 32.80 3.25
N LEU A 52 17.27 33.26 3.00
CA LEU A 52 16.95 34.68 2.92
C LEU A 52 17.21 35.40 4.25
N ASP A 53 16.78 34.83 5.38
CA ASP A 53 17.02 35.38 6.72
C ASP A 53 18.53 35.55 6.99
N ALA A 54 19.33 34.54 6.63
CA ALA A 54 20.79 34.61 6.73
C ALA A 54 21.38 35.67 5.79
N ALA A 55 20.92 35.74 4.53
CA ALA A 55 21.40 36.71 3.55
C ALA A 55 21.11 38.15 3.97
N VAL A 56 19.90 38.44 4.47
CA VAL A 56 19.54 39.77 4.98
C VAL A 56 20.42 40.16 6.16
N HIS A 57 20.68 39.22 7.08
CA HIS A 57 21.55 39.48 8.22
C HIS A 57 23.01 39.73 7.82
N PHE A 58 23.54 39.01 6.82
CA PHE A 58 24.92 39.17 6.36
C PHE A 58 25.13 40.42 5.49
N PHE A 59 24.15 40.79 4.66
CA PHE A 59 24.27 41.90 3.71
C PHE A 59 23.65 43.21 4.23
N GLY A 60 22.94 43.21 5.36
CA GLY A 60 22.30 44.39 5.93
C GLY A 60 21.16 44.94 5.08
N TRP A 61 20.45 44.07 4.34
CA TRP A 61 19.34 44.47 3.47
C TRP A 61 18.07 44.73 4.28
N GLU A 62 17.94 45.93 4.83
CA GLU A 62 16.72 46.41 5.48
C GLU A 62 15.76 47.01 4.43
N GLY A 63 15.05 46.15 3.71
CA GLY A 63 14.00 46.57 2.78
C GLY A 63 12.62 46.20 3.31
N ILE A 64 11.66 47.14 3.24
CA ILE A 64 10.21 46.93 3.51
C ILE A 64 9.61 45.67 2.84
N PRO A 65 9.99 45.22 1.62
CA PRO A 65 9.43 43.98 1.07
C PRO A 65 9.80 42.69 1.82
N TYR A 66 10.83 42.70 2.67
CA TYR A 66 11.29 41.50 3.38
C TYR A 66 10.39 41.11 4.55
N GLU A 67 9.83 42.08 5.30
CA GLU A 67 8.96 41.80 6.46
C GLU A 67 7.70 41.01 6.05
N ILE A 68 7.07 41.39 4.93
CA ILE A 68 5.88 40.70 4.39
C ILE A 68 6.24 39.28 3.95
N LEU A 69 7.39 39.11 3.28
CA LEU A 69 7.85 37.80 2.82
C LEU A 69 8.20 36.87 3.99
N ALA A 70 8.78 37.45 5.06
CA ALA A 70 9.17 36.74 6.27
C ALA A 70 7.98 36.13 7.03
N ASP A 71 6.79 36.74 6.95
CA ASP A 71 5.56 36.28 7.61
C ASP A 71 4.70 35.35 6.74
N VAL A 72 4.69 35.58 5.42
CA VAL A 72 3.88 34.78 4.49
C VAL A 72 4.46 33.38 4.29
N ILE A 73 5.79 33.26 4.10
CA ILE A 73 6.43 31.97 3.86
C ILE A 73 6.18 30.94 4.98
N PRO A 74 6.36 31.24 6.28
CA PRO A 74 6.11 30.27 7.35
C PRO A 74 4.63 29.91 7.47
N THR A 75 3.73 30.87 7.28
CA THR A 75 2.27 30.61 7.29
C THR A 75 1.88 29.62 6.20
N VAL A 76 2.39 29.82 4.98
CA VAL A 76 2.17 28.89 3.86
C VAL A 76 2.80 27.53 4.17
N ALA A 77 4.03 27.47 4.68
CA ALA A 77 4.68 26.21 5.03
C ALA A 77 3.87 25.40 6.07
N ILE A 78 3.33 26.07 7.09
CA ILE A 78 2.47 25.43 8.11
C ILE A 78 1.19 24.88 7.48
N ALA A 79 0.56 25.62 6.57
CA ALA A 79 -0.64 25.15 5.87
C ALA A 79 -0.35 23.89 5.03
N PHE A 80 0.77 23.86 4.32
CA PHE A 80 1.21 22.67 3.56
C PHE A 80 1.52 21.47 4.47
N LEU A 81 2.16 21.70 5.63
CA LEU A 81 2.41 20.65 6.62
C LEU A 81 1.11 20.08 7.18
N LEU A 82 0.15 20.94 7.55
CA LEU A 82 -1.17 20.51 8.03
C LEU A 82 -1.92 19.69 6.96
N ALA A 83 -1.90 20.15 5.71
CA ALA A 83 -2.47 19.39 4.60
C ALA A 83 -1.79 18.01 4.47
N GLY A 84 -0.45 17.97 4.51
CA GLY A 84 0.31 16.73 4.50
C GLY A 84 -0.11 15.75 5.59
N VAL A 85 -0.29 16.22 6.83
CA VAL A 85 -0.74 15.37 7.96
C VAL A 85 -2.14 14.80 7.74
N ILE A 86 -3.07 15.61 7.22
CA ILE A 86 -4.44 15.15 6.92
C ILE A 86 -4.40 14.05 5.85
N PHE A 87 -3.60 14.24 4.80
CA PHE A 87 -3.43 13.27 3.73
C PHE A 87 -2.75 11.96 4.18
N ILE A 88 -1.85 12.02 5.16
CA ILE A 88 -1.25 10.80 5.74
C ILE A 88 -2.33 9.94 6.40
N ARG A 89 -3.27 10.55 7.14
CA ARG A 89 -4.34 9.81 7.82
C ARG A 89 -5.24 9.06 6.84
N THR A 90 -5.63 9.69 5.73
CA THR A 90 -6.46 9.04 4.70
C THR A 90 -5.73 7.88 4.03
N LEU A 91 -4.43 8.02 3.79
CA LEU A 91 -3.54 6.97 3.27
C LEU A 91 -3.55 5.70 4.14
N PHE A 92 -3.47 5.85 5.46
CA PHE A 92 -3.52 4.71 6.38
C PHE A 92 -4.87 4.00 6.37
N VAL A 93 -5.97 4.75 6.27
CA VAL A 93 -7.32 4.18 6.18
C VAL A 93 -7.48 3.36 4.90
N GLU A 94 -7.05 3.90 3.77
CA GLU A 94 -7.10 3.19 2.49
C GLU A 94 -6.23 1.93 2.51
N ARG A 95 -5.00 1.99 3.04
CA ARG A 95 -4.12 0.82 3.21
C ARG A 95 -4.77 -0.26 4.07
N LYS A 96 -5.44 0.12 5.17
CA LYS A 96 -6.15 -0.82 6.04
C LYS A 96 -7.31 -1.48 5.30
N GLN A 97 -8.08 -0.71 4.53
CA GLN A 97 -9.17 -1.25 3.72
C GLN A 97 -8.66 -2.18 2.60
N ALA A 98 -7.56 -1.83 1.94
CA ALA A 98 -6.95 -2.68 0.92
C ALA A 98 -6.45 -4.00 1.51
N ARG A 99 -5.80 -3.97 2.68
CA ARG A 99 -5.41 -5.20 3.40
C ARG A 99 -6.60 -6.05 3.78
N ALA A 100 -7.67 -5.46 4.32
CA ALA A 100 -8.88 -6.19 4.67
C ALA A 100 -9.55 -6.84 3.45
N LYS A 101 -9.49 -6.21 2.27
CA LYS A 101 -9.98 -6.81 1.02
C LYS A 101 -9.12 -8.00 0.59
N LEU A 102 -7.80 -7.88 0.66
CA LEU A 102 -6.88 -8.97 0.34
C LEU A 102 -7.05 -10.17 1.29
N GLU A 103 -7.23 -9.92 2.58
CA GLU A 103 -7.51 -10.99 3.56
C GLU A 103 -8.81 -11.72 3.25
N LYS A 104 -9.87 -11.00 2.87
CA LYS A 104 -11.13 -11.63 2.44
C LYS A 104 -10.95 -12.51 1.21
N GLN A 105 -10.20 -12.04 0.20
CA GLN A 105 -9.93 -12.83 -1.00
C GLN A 105 -9.12 -14.09 -0.69
N LEU A 106 -8.16 -14.02 0.23
CA LEU A 106 -7.41 -15.19 0.69
C LEU A 106 -8.31 -16.19 1.42
N ASP A 107 -9.20 -15.73 2.29
CA ASP A 107 -10.14 -16.61 3.00
C ASP A 107 -11.12 -17.28 2.01
N GLU A 108 -11.63 -16.54 1.03
CA GLU A 108 -12.45 -17.09 -0.05
C GLU A 108 -11.71 -18.16 -0.86
N LEU A 109 -10.46 -17.89 -1.27
CA LEU A 109 -9.63 -18.87 -1.98
C LEU A 109 -9.39 -20.13 -1.14
N GLN A 110 -9.08 -19.97 0.15
CA GLN A 110 -8.87 -21.10 1.05
C GLN A 110 -10.15 -21.94 1.23
N ARG A 111 -11.32 -21.30 1.29
CA ARG A 111 -12.60 -22.01 1.33
C ARG A 111 -12.87 -22.78 0.05
N PHE A 112 -12.63 -22.16 -1.11
CA PHE A 112 -12.78 -22.86 -2.40
C PHE A 112 -11.85 -24.06 -2.50
N GLN A 113 -10.59 -23.91 -2.08
CA GLN A 113 -9.63 -25.00 -2.05
C GLN A 113 -10.11 -26.16 -1.17
N LYS A 114 -10.59 -25.87 0.06
CA LYS A 114 -11.12 -26.91 0.96
C LYS A 114 -12.30 -27.65 0.35
N VAL A 115 -13.23 -26.92 -0.28
CA VAL A 115 -14.40 -27.53 -0.94
C VAL A 115 -13.99 -28.36 -2.15
N ALA A 116 -13.06 -27.87 -2.97
CA ALA A 116 -12.56 -28.61 -4.14
C ALA A 116 -11.88 -29.92 -3.72
N VAL A 117 -10.99 -29.87 -2.73
CA VAL A 117 -10.33 -31.06 -2.17
C VAL A 117 -11.34 -32.06 -1.61
N GLY A 118 -12.36 -31.59 -0.88
CA GLY A 118 -13.42 -32.45 -0.37
C GLY A 118 -14.22 -33.15 -1.48
N ARG A 119 -14.48 -32.45 -2.60
CA ARG A 119 -15.15 -33.04 -3.77
C ARG A 119 -14.29 -34.08 -4.48
N GLU A 120 -13.00 -33.83 -4.62
CA GLU A 120 -12.06 -34.78 -5.23
C GLU A 120 -11.95 -36.06 -4.40
N LEU A 121 -11.89 -35.95 -3.07
CA LEU A 121 -11.88 -37.12 -2.18
C LEU A 121 -13.15 -37.95 -2.34
N ARG A 122 -14.32 -37.30 -2.37
CA ARG A 122 -15.61 -37.99 -2.54
C ARG A 122 -15.77 -38.62 -3.93
N LEU A 123 -15.22 -37.99 -4.97
CA LEU A 123 -15.16 -38.57 -6.31
C LEU A 123 -14.28 -39.82 -6.36
N LYS A 124 -13.14 -39.81 -5.65
CA LYS A 124 -12.30 -41.00 -5.51
C LYS A 124 -13.03 -42.14 -4.80
N GLU A 125 -13.67 -41.87 -3.66
CA GLU A 125 -14.48 -42.87 -2.94
C GLU A 125 -15.56 -43.49 -3.84
N LEU A 126 -16.33 -42.67 -4.55
CA LEU A 126 -17.35 -43.15 -5.49
C LEU A 126 -16.75 -43.96 -6.64
N SER A 127 -15.56 -43.57 -7.12
CA SER A 127 -14.87 -44.32 -8.19
C SER A 127 -14.37 -45.68 -7.69
N ASP A 128 -13.91 -45.76 -6.45
CA ASP A 128 -13.44 -47.00 -5.83
C ASP A 128 -14.62 -47.95 -5.54
N GLU A 129 -15.76 -47.41 -5.07
CA GLU A 129 -17.01 -48.18 -4.91
C GLU A 129 -17.52 -48.74 -6.25
N LEU A 130 -17.54 -47.92 -7.31
CA LEU A 130 -17.92 -48.38 -8.65
C LEU A 130 -16.95 -49.45 -9.18
N ALA A 131 -15.65 -49.34 -8.89
CA ALA A 131 -14.66 -50.35 -9.26
C ALA A 131 -14.89 -51.67 -8.52
N ALA A 132 -15.27 -51.63 -7.24
CA ALA A 132 -15.59 -52.80 -6.43
C ALA A 132 -16.92 -53.47 -6.83
N LEU A 133 -17.92 -52.68 -7.23
CA LEU A 133 -19.24 -53.15 -7.65
C LEU A 133 -19.27 -53.61 -9.12
N ARG A 134 -18.27 -53.26 -9.93
CA ARG A 134 -18.19 -53.71 -11.31
C ARG A 134 -18.02 -55.24 -11.31
N PRO A 135 -19.05 -56.02 -11.68
CA PRO A 135 -18.91 -57.46 -11.76
C PRO A 135 -17.82 -57.76 -12.78
N GLN A 136 -16.97 -58.75 -12.51
CA GLN A 136 -16.02 -59.23 -13.52
C GLN A 136 -16.79 -59.47 -14.82
N PRO A 137 -16.35 -58.92 -15.97
CA PRO A 137 -17.03 -59.08 -17.26
C PRO A 137 -17.02 -60.53 -17.80
N GLY A 138 -16.88 -61.54 -16.94
CA GLY A 138 -16.96 -62.96 -17.26
C GLY A 138 -18.21 -63.69 -16.78
N ALA A 139 -19.08 -63.07 -15.97
CA ALA A 139 -20.23 -63.76 -15.37
C ALA A 139 -21.55 -63.04 -15.67
N GLY A 140 -22.05 -63.13 -16.91
CA GLY A 140 -23.42 -62.70 -17.21
C GLY A 140 -23.70 -62.15 -18.60
N VAL A 141 -23.20 -62.75 -19.67
CA VAL A 141 -23.85 -62.69 -21.00
C VAL A 141 -23.93 -64.10 -21.57
N GLY A 142 -24.67 -64.94 -20.86
CA GLY A 142 -25.31 -66.13 -21.40
C GLY A 142 -26.77 -66.00 -21.02
N VAL A 143 -27.68 -66.26 -21.97
CA VAL A 143 -29.15 -66.10 -21.89
C VAL A 143 -29.65 -64.79 -22.51
N ALA A 144 -29.82 -64.81 -23.84
CA ALA A 144 -31.08 -64.47 -24.52
C ALA A 144 -30.87 -64.36 -26.05
N ALA A 145 -30.66 -65.50 -26.73
CA ALA A 145 -30.95 -65.64 -28.16
C ALA A 145 -31.04 -67.13 -28.54
N ARG A 146 -31.98 -67.84 -27.90
CA ARG A 146 -32.41 -69.17 -28.34
C ARG A 146 -33.86 -69.05 -28.79
N GLY A 147 -34.10 -69.29 -30.08
CA GLY A 147 -35.39 -69.74 -30.60
C GLY A 147 -36.28 -68.65 -31.21
N SER A 148 -36.29 -68.58 -32.55
CA SER A 148 -37.56 -68.56 -33.27
C SER A 148 -37.43 -69.42 -34.53
N PRO A 149 -38.10 -70.58 -34.61
CA PRO A 149 -38.28 -71.34 -35.84
C PRO A 149 -39.48 -70.81 -36.62
N LEU A 150 -39.66 -71.30 -37.86
CA LEU A 150 -40.78 -71.06 -38.80
C LEU A 150 -40.58 -69.79 -39.64
N ALA A 151 -40.75 -69.74 -40.96
CA ALA A 151 -41.26 -70.68 -41.96
C ALA A 151 -40.86 -70.17 -43.36
N GLY A 152 -40.87 -71.04 -44.38
CA GLY A 152 -40.79 -70.67 -45.80
C GLY A 152 -39.90 -71.58 -46.61
#